data_AF-A0A7Y2EDV5-F1
#
_entry.id   AF-A0A7Y2EDV5-F1
#
_cell.length_a   1.000
_cell.length_b   1.000
_cell.length_c   1.000
_cell.angle_alpha   90.00
_cell.angle_beta   90.00
_cell.angle_gamma   90.00
#
_symmetry.space_group_name_H-M   'P 1'
#
loop_
_entity.id
_entity.type
_entity.pdbx_description
1 polymer ?
#
loop_
_entity_poly.entity_id
_entity_poly.type
_entity_poly.pdbx_seq_one_letter_code
_entity_poly.pdbx_strand_id
1 'polypeptide(L)' 'MQVILLQRIEKLGQMGDVVNVTPGYARNFLLPTGRALR' A
#
# COMPACT_ATOMS: atom_id res chain seq x y z
N MET A 1 -1.85 4.60 8.52
CA MET A 1 -2.03 5.32 7.24
C MET A 1 -2.81 4.40 6.35
N GLN A 2 -3.97 4.83 5.87
CA GLN A 2 -4.76 4.03 4.94
C GLN A 2 -4.27 4.29 3.51
N VAL A 3 -4.10 3.22 2.75
CA VAL A 3 -3.70 3.25 1.33
C VAL A 3 -4.45 2.14 0.59
N ILE A 4 -4.70 2.37 -0.70
CA ILE A 4 -5.32 1.41 -1.63
C ILE A 4 -4.19 0.68 -2.35
N LEU A 5 -4.18 -0.65 -2.31
CA LEU A 5 -3.18 -1.44 -3.03
C LEU A 5 -3.47 -1.45 -4.54
N LEU A 6 -2.47 -1.14 -5.36
CA LEU A 6 -2.59 -1.17 -6.83
C LEU A 6 -2.14 -2.52 -7.42
N GLN A 7 -1.58 -3.39 -6.59
CA GLN A 7 -1.23 -4.75 -6.93
C GLN A 7 -1.41 -5.68 -5.73
N ARG A 8 -1.51 -6.98 -5.98
CA ARG A 8 -1.51 -7.99 -4.92
C ARG A 8 -0.16 -7.98 -4.19
N ILE A 9 -0.21 -7.92 -2.86
CA ILE A 9 0.96 -8.10 -2.00
C ILE A 9 0.62 -9.18 -0.98
N GLU A 10 1.32 -10.32 -1.03
CA GLU A 10 1.00 -11.53 -0.25
C GLU A 10 0.78 -11.29 1.25
N LYS A 11 1.52 -10.34 1.84
CA LYS A 11 1.46 -10.02 3.28
C LYS A 11 0.51 -8.87 3.65
N LEU A 12 -0.08 -8.18 2.68
CA LEU A 12 -0.93 -7.01 2.91
C LEU A 12 -2.36 -7.22 2.42
N GLY A 13 -2.55 -7.76 1.22
CA GLY A 13 -3.87 -7.89 0.63
C GLY A 13 -3.84 -8.01 -0.90
N GLN A 14 -5.03 -7.93 -1.48
CA GLN A 14 -5.25 -7.98 -2.92
C GLN A 14 -5.25 -6.57 -3.52
N MET A 15 -5.21 -6.51 -4.85
CA MET A 15 -5.39 -5.24 -5.56
C MET A 15 -6.78 -4.67 -5.26
N GLY A 16 -6.85 -3.38 -4.96
CA GLY A 16 -8.08 -2.66 -4.62
C GLY A 16 -8.39 -2.62 -3.12
N ASP A 17 -7.69 -3.39 -2.29
CA ASP A 17 -7.92 -3.42 -0.85
C ASP A 17 -7.39 -2.13 -0.20
N VAL A 18 -8.19 -1.58 0.73
CA VAL A 18 -7.78 -0.50 1.61
C VAL A 18 -7.11 -1.11 2.83
N VAL A 19 -5.80 -0.90 2.97
CA VAL A 19 -5.01 -1.45 4.08
C VAL A 19 -4.45 -0.34 4.95
N ASN A 20 -4.43 -0.58 6.27
CA ASN A 20 -3.81 0.34 7.21
C ASN A 20 -2.35 -0.08 7.46
N VAL A 21 -1.41 0.73 6.99
CA VAL A 21 0.03 0.49 7.13
C VAL A 21 0.71 1.57 7.95
N THR A 22 1.95 1.29 8.38
CA THR A 22 2.77 2.31 9.05
C THR A 22 3.09 3.44 8.05
N PRO A 23 3.08 4.71 8.51
CA PRO A 23 3.32 5.84 7.60
C PRO A 23 4.69 5.80 6.90
N GLY A 24 5.72 5.24 7.55
CA GLY A 24 7.05 5.07 6.94
C GLY A 24 7.03 4.10 5.76
N TYR A 25 6.34 2.97 5.89
CA TYR A 25 6.24 1.98 4.82
C TYR A 25 5.42 2.51 3.63
N ALA A 26 4.34 3.26 3.89
CA ALA A 26 3.59 3.94 2.84
C ALA A 26 4.47 4.96 2.08
N ARG A 27 5.12 5.88 2.80
CA ARG A 27 5.85 7.00 2.19
C ARG A 27 7.17 6.62 1.54
N ASN A 28 7.90 5.66 2.11
CA ASN A 28 9.26 5.35 1.65
C ASN A 28 9.28 4.20 0.65
N PHE A 29 8.25 3.35 0.64
CA PHE A 29 8.20 2.17 -0.21
C PHE A 29 6.97 2.18 -1.11
N LEU A 30 5.75 2.10 -0.57
CA LEU A 30 4.55 1.84 -1.39
C LEU A 30 4.20 2.97 -2.37
N LEU A 31 4.26 4.23 -1.94
CA LEU A 31 3.92 5.39 -2.77
C LEU A 31 4.98 5.65 -3.86
N PRO A 32 6.30 5.72 -3.56
CA PRO A 32 7.31 5.96 -4.59
C PRO A 32 7.43 4.83 -5.61
N THR A 33 7.15 3.59 -5.19
CA THR A 33 7.18 2.43 -6.11
C THR A 33 5.87 2.21 -6.84
N GLY A 34 4.86 3.09 -6.68
CA GLY A 34 3.58 3.03 -7.39
C GLY A 34 2.73 1.81 -7.03
N ARG A 35 2.97 1.18 -5.86
CA ARG A 35 2.32 -0.06 -5.44
C ARG A 35 1.03 0.19 -4.66
N ALA A 36 0.85 1.40 -4.15
CA ALA A 36 -0.36 1.83 -3.47
C ALA A 36 -0.67 3.29 -3.81
N LEU A 37 -1.94 3.65 -3.69
CA LEU A 37 -2.45 5.02 -3.74
C LEU A 37 -2.88 5.44 -2.33
N ARG A 38 -2.81 6.73 -2.02
CA ARG A 38 -3.42 7.24 -0.79
C ARG A 38 -4.93 7.40 -0.96
#